data_AF-A0A933FL82-F1
#
_entry.id   AF-A0A933FL82-F1
#
_cell.length_a   1.000
_cell.length_b   1.000
_cell.length_c   1.000
_cell.angle_alpha   90.00
_cell.angle_beta   90.00
_cell.angle_gamma   90.00
#
_symmetry.space_group_name_H-M   'P 1'
#
loop_
_entity.id
_entity.type
_entity.pdbx_description
1 polymer ?
#
loop_
_entity_poly.entity_id
_entity_poly.type
_entity_poly.pdbx_seq_one_letter_code
_entity_poly.pdbx_strand_id
1 'polypeptide(L)'
;MAVTMKMRPDLAPLTRLEFGKLAGPYSIALDGFVKEGPWYDASAPMLNLNHHEGVDRLATLATCAQALRCARLGLYRRFRDGSGPRADVYMNDCDEDVCAAWFVLSNPDLSRQTYNPAFNRMVGMIDELDSSAGAYPLDPDSRVAEELAWIFQPYRRFRSSGGIDRRNTAEFTGIVTDVCNRMMEYVAGRGERIALDTRYEKIGGSADWAMIREIGEQGRIGAFRDGIEAYVIVRERSDGARSCTFGRISQFIDHFPVPEICAALTAAENTGAVHGGGNTIGGTDRVLGTRQTIAEITEVIESVRGKHAPIA
;
A
#
# COMPACT_ATOMS: atom_id res chain seq x y z
N MET A 1 -11.60 -24.19 -10.59
CA MET A 1 -11.10 -22.85 -10.94
C MET A 1 -9.73 -22.70 -10.32
N ALA A 2 -8.70 -22.41 -11.12
CA ALA A 2 -7.31 -22.41 -10.66
C ALA A 2 -6.76 -20.98 -10.68
N VAL A 3 -7.13 -20.18 -9.67
CA VAL A 3 -6.42 -18.93 -9.34
C VAL A 3 -5.40 -19.30 -8.28
N THR A 4 -4.11 -19.14 -8.58
CA THR A 4 -3.01 -19.61 -7.72
C THR A 4 -2.20 -18.43 -7.22
N MET A 5 -1.98 -18.37 -5.91
CA MET A 5 -1.09 -17.37 -5.31
C MET A 5 0.38 -17.74 -5.54
N LYS A 6 1.18 -16.77 -5.97
CA LYS A 6 2.64 -16.84 -6.09
C LYS A 6 3.26 -15.77 -5.19
N MET A 7 3.26 -16.04 -3.88
CA MET A 7 3.82 -15.15 -2.85
C MET A 7 5.35 -15.19 -2.87
N ARG A 8 6.00 -14.04 -3.08
CA ARG A 8 7.46 -13.90 -3.28
C ARG A 8 8.03 -12.66 -2.56
N PRO A 9 7.92 -12.56 -1.23
CA PRO A 9 8.44 -11.43 -0.45
C PRO A 9 9.97 -11.33 -0.48
N ASP A 10 10.65 -12.38 -0.94
CA ASP A 10 12.08 -12.43 -1.18
C ASP A 10 12.52 -11.60 -2.41
N LEU A 11 11.60 -11.34 -3.35
CA LEU A 11 11.94 -10.66 -4.60
C LEU A 11 11.74 -9.15 -4.53
N ALA A 12 12.76 -8.43 -5.00
CA ALA A 12 12.62 -7.02 -5.34
C ALA A 12 11.67 -6.83 -6.53
N PRO A 13 11.03 -5.65 -6.66
CA PRO A 13 10.17 -5.32 -7.80
C PRO A 13 10.87 -5.54 -9.15
N LEU A 14 10.19 -6.24 -10.07
CA LEU A 14 10.70 -6.61 -11.38
C LEU A 14 10.32 -5.58 -12.45
N THR A 15 11.15 -5.43 -13.49
CA THR A 15 10.70 -4.80 -14.74
C THR A 15 9.65 -5.67 -15.45
N ARG A 16 8.87 -5.09 -16.36
CA ARG A 16 7.96 -5.85 -17.23
C ARG A 16 8.67 -6.96 -18.00
N LEU A 17 9.89 -6.70 -18.47
CA LEU A 17 10.68 -7.68 -19.20
C LEU A 17 11.09 -8.87 -18.32
N GLU A 18 11.53 -8.61 -17.08
CA GLU A 18 11.87 -9.65 -16.11
C GLU A 18 10.65 -10.46 -15.71
N PHE A 19 9.51 -9.79 -15.50
CA PHE A 19 8.25 -10.47 -15.21
C PHE A 19 7.81 -11.38 -16.37
N GLY A 20 7.92 -10.93 -17.62
CA GLY A 20 7.64 -11.75 -18.80
C GLY A 20 8.56 -12.96 -18.98
N LYS A 21 9.77 -12.94 -18.40
CA LYS A 21 10.67 -14.10 -18.36
C LYS A 21 10.35 -15.05 -17.21
N LEU A 22 9.92 -14.49 -16.07
CA LEU A 22 9.56 -15.25 -14.87
C LEU A 22 8.22 -15.97 -15.03
N ALA A 23 7.25 -15.30 -15.64
CA ALA A 23 5.85 -15.68 -15.66
C ALA A 23 5.39 -16.02 -17.07
N GLY A 24 4.42 -16.94 -17.18
CA GLY A 24 3.83 -17.35 -18.45
C GLY A 24 2.52 -16.63 -18.77
N PRO A 25 1.82 -17.01 -19.85
CA PRO A 25 0.46 -16.56 -20.09
C PRO A 25 -0.47 -16.82 -18.90
N TYR A 26 -1.46 -15.96 -18.74
CA TYR A 26 -2.43 -15.95 -17.64
C TYR A 26 -1.82 -15.55 -16.29
N SER A 27 -0.86 -14.63 -16.30
CA SER A 27 -0.21 -14.13 -15.07
C SER A 27 -0.69 -12.73 -14.71
N ILE A 28 -0.91 -12.48 -13.43
CA ILE A 28 -1.29 -11.17 -12.89
C ILE A 28 -0.25 -10.76 -11.86
N ALA A 29 0.41 -9.62 -12.02
CA ALA A 29 1.24 -9.01 -10.99
C ALA A 29 0.38 -8.02 -10.18
N LEU A 30 0.54 -8.05 -8.85
CA LEU A 30 -0.11 -7.14 -7.92
C LEU A 30 0.91 -6.20 -7.28
N ASP A 31 0.55 -4.93 -7.25
CA ASP A 31 0.99 -3.87 -6.35
C ASP A 31 2.47 -3.92 -5.92
N GLY A 32 3.33 -3.25 -6.69
CA GLY A 32 4.77 -3.24 -6.44
C GLY A 32 5.51 -4.53 -6.79
N PHE A 33 4.84 -5.59 -7.28
CA PHE A 33 5.55 -6.76 -7.82
C PHE A 33 6.31 -6.43 -9.11
N VAL A 34 5.74 -5.56 -9.94
CA VAL A 34 6.36 -4.99 -11.14
C VAL A 34 6.48 -3.47 -10.97
N LYS A 35 7.70 -2.93 -11.08
CA LYS A 35 8.03 -1.51 -10.88
C LYS A 35 7.63 -0.59 -12.05
N GLU A 36 6.42 -0.80 -12.57
CA GLU A 36 5.80 -0.01 -13.64
C GLU A 36 4.32 0.19 -13.30
N GLY A 37 3.69 1.22 -13.88
CA GLY A 37 2.25 1.44 -13.72
C GLY A 37 1.39 0.32 -14.34
N PRO A 38 0.06 0.41 -14.23
CA PRO A 38 -0.85 -0.59 -14.78
C PRO A 38 -0.66 -0.82 -16.28
N TRP A 39 -0.67 -2.08 -16.69
CA TRP A 39 -0.65 -2.45 -18.11
C TRP A 39 -1.29 -3.82 -18.35
N TYR A 40 -1.74 -4.05 -19.58
CA TYR A 40 -2.29 -5.32 -20.03
C TYR A 40 -1.64 -5.74 -21.35
N ASP A 41 -1.15 -6.98 -21.40
CA ASP A 41 -0.67 -7.60 -22.62
C ASP A 41 -1.72 -8.57 -23.15
N ALA A 42 -2.30 -8.23 -24.30
CA ALA A 42 -3.30 -9.06 -24.94
C ALA A 42 -2.69 -10.25 -25.69
N SER A 43 -1.43 -10.19 -26.12
CA SER A 43 -0.81 -11.24 -26.94
C SER A 43 -0.47 -12.47 -26.10
N ALA A 44 0.01 -12.25 -24.88
CA ALA A 44 0.16 -13.23 -23.83
C ALA A 44 -0.62 -12.69 -22.62
N PRO A 45 -1.83 -13.20 -22.30
CA PRO A 45 -2.71 -12.64 -21.27
C PRO A 45 -1.99 -12.37 -19.96
N MET A 46 -1.48 -11.17 -19.79
CA MET A 46 -0.68 -10.75 -18.65
C MET A 46 -1.14 -9.38 -18.22
N LEU A 47 -1.23 -9.17 -16.92
CA LEU A 47 -1.81 -7.97 -16.34
C LEU A 47 -0.91 -7.53 -15.19
N ASN A 48 -0.62 -6.24 -15.14
CA ASN A 48 -0.05 -5.60 -13.97
C ASN A 48 -1.09 -4.65 -13.40
N LEU A 49 -1.47 -4.89 -12.15
CA LEU A 49 -2.34 -4.03 -11.37
C LEU A 49 -1.47 -3.40 -10.28
N ASN A 50 -1.34 -2.08 -10.30
CA ASN A 50 -0.41 -1.38 -9.44
C ASN A 50 -0.82 0.08 -9.27
N HIS A 51 -0.67 0.64 -8.08
CA HIS A 51 -0.98 2.05 -7.84
C HIS A 51 0.20 2.84 -7.21
N HIS A 52 1.36 2.22 -7.01
CA HIS A 52 2.53 2.86 -6.39
C HIS A 52 3.47 3.52 -7.41
N GLU A 53 3.76 2.84 -8.51
CA GLU A 53 4.83 3.26 -9.43
C GLU A 53 4.30 3.88 -10.73
N GLY A 54 4.85 5.05 -11.09
CA GLY A 54 4.62 5.66 -12.41
C GLY A 54 3.18 6.13 -12.66
N VAL A 55 2.44 6.47 -11.59
CA VAL A 55 1.04 6.86 -11.67
C VAL A 55 0.74 8.14 -10.90
N ASP A 56 -0.31 8.84 -11.30
CA ASP A 56 -0.98 9.83 -10.45
C ASP A 56 -1.91 9.06 -9.50
N ARG A 57 -1.59 9.08 -8.21
CA ARG A 57 -2.33 8.32 -7.18
C ARG A 57 -3.76 8.81 -7.00
N LEU A 58 -4.06 10.09 -7.25
CA LEU A 58 -5.44 10.59 -7.18
C LEU A 58 -6.27 10.14 -8.38
N ALA A 59 -5.64 9.93 -9.53
CA ALA A 59 -6.31 9.48 -10.75
C ALA A 59 -6.35 7.95 -10.90
N THR A 60 -5.54 7.23 -10.11
CA THR A 60 -5.33 5.79 -10.23
C THR A 60 -5.92 5.08 -9.02
N LEU A 61 -6.83 4.14 -9.28
CA LEU A 61 -7.44 3.31 -8.24
C LEU A 61 -6.40 2.46 -7.52
N ALA A 62 -6.70 2.07 -6.29
CA ALA A 62 -6.01 1.00 -5.60
C ALA A 62 -6.10 -0.32 -6.38
N THR A 63 -5.12 -1.22 -6.17
CA THR A 63 -4.98 -2.49 -6.89
C THR A 63 -6.23 -3.36 -6.73
N CYS A 64 -6.86 -3.40 -5.55
CA CYS A 64 -8.08 -4.17 -5.34
C CYS A 64 -9.28 -3.66 -6.17
N ALA A 65 -9.40 -2.35 -6.33
CA ALA A 65 -10.43 -1.73 -7.14
C ALA A 65 -10.15 -1.91 -8.65
N GLN A 66 -8.88 -1.83 -9.07
CA GLN A 66 -8.48 -2.23 -10.42
C GLN A 66 -8.86 -3.71 -10.68
N ALA A 67 -8.56 -4.62 -9.76
CA ALA A 67 -8.90 -6.04 -9.86
C ALA A 67 -10.42 -6.25 -9.99
N LEU A 68 -11.22 -5.53 -9.19
CA LEU A 68 -12.68 -5.63 -9.23
C LEU A 68 -13.25 -5.15 -10.56
N ARG A 69 -12.74 -4.02 -11.08
CA ARG A 69 -13.13 -3.52 -12.41
C ARG A 69 -12.75 -4.52 -13.49
N CYS A 70 -11.54 -5.07 -13.47
CA CYS A 70 -11.11 -6.12 -14.41
C CYS A 70 -12.04 -7.34 -14.34
N ALA A 71 -12.32 -7.86 -13.14
CA ALA A 71 -13.21 -8.99 -12.91
C ALA A 71 -14.60 -8.79 -13.55
N ARG A 72 -15.18 -7.60 -13.36
CA ARG A 72 -16.51 -7.24 -13.91
C ARG A 72 -16.50 -6.99 -15.41
N LEU A 73 -15.41 -6.42 -15.93
CA LEU A 73 -15.29 -6.00 -17.33
C LEU A 73 -14.72 -7.08 -18.26
N GLY A 74 -14.49 -8.30 -17.76
CA GLY A 74 -14.23 -9.46 -18.61
C GLY A 74 -12.89 -10.15 -18.39
N LEU A 75 -12.16 -9.87 -17.30
CA LEU A 75 -10.91 -10.55 -16.96
C LEU A 75 -11.03 -12.06 -17.13
N TYR A 76 -12.03 -12.69 -16.52
CA TYR A 76 -12.21 -14.15 -16.56
C TYR A 76 -12.66 -14.70 -17.93
N ARG A 77 -13.06 -13.85 -18.88
CA ARG A 77 -13.27 -14.28 -20.27
C ARG A 77 -11.94 -14.46 -21.00
N ARG A 78 -10.93 -13.65 -20.64
CA ARG A 78 -9.59 -13.69 -21.22
C ARG A 78 -8.65 -14.61 -20.44
N PHE A 79 -8.67 -14.53 -19.12
CA PHE A 79 -7.85 -15.31 -18.19
C PHE A 79 -8.51 -16.66 -17.91
N ARG A 80 -8.43 -17.54 -18.90
CA ARG A 80 -9.05 -18.87 -18.88
C ARG A 80 -8.39 -19.84 -19.85
N ASP A 81 -8.55 -21.13 -19.59
CA ASP A 81 -8.26 -22.20 -20.55
C ASP A 81 -9.45 -23.17 -20.68
N GLY A 82 -9.21 -24.36 -21.23
CA GLY A 82 -10.23 -25.40 -21.41
C GLY A 82 -10.88 -25.86 -20.10
N SER A 83 -10.26 -25.62 -18.95
CA SER A 83 -10.77 -25.97 -17.61
C SER A 83 -11.57 -24.84 -16.93
N GLY A 84 -11.65 -23.66 -17.56
CA GLY A 84 -12.32 -22.48 -17.01
C GLY A 84 -11.34 -21.35 -16.65
N PRO A 85 -11.77 -20.38 -15.81
CA PRO A 85 -10.92 -19.27 -15.40
C PRO A 85 -9.65 -19.75 -14.69
N ARG A 86 -8.51 -19.13 -15.06
CA ARG A 86 -7.20 -19.39 -14.47
C ARG A 86 -6.37 -18.11 -14.37
N ALA A 87 -5.58 -18.01 -13.32
CA ALA A 87 -4.54 -16.99 -13.21
C ALA A 87 -3.46 -17.43 -12.22
N ASP A 88 -2.19 -17.19 -12.55
CA ASP A 88 -1.10 -17.17 -11.58
C ASP A 88 -0.93 -15.73 -11.09
N VAL A 89 -1.21 -15.48 -9.81
CA VAL A 89 -1.22 -14.14 -9.22
C VAL A 89 0.04 -13.95 -8.38
N TYR A 90 0.93 -13.07 -8.83
CA TYR A 90 2.22 -12.78 -8.24
C TYR A 90 2.14 -11.55 -7.35
N MET A 91 2.68 -11.66 -6.14
CA MET A 91 2.72 -10.60 -5.13
C MET A 91 3.96 -10.80 -4.25
N ASN A 92 4.54 -9.70 -3.77
CA ASN A 92 5.68 -9.69 -2.86
C ASN A 92 5.38 -8.99 -1.53
N ASP A 93 4.16 -8.50 -1.34
CA ASP A 93 3.68 -7.93 -0.08
C ASP A 93 2.39 -8.61 0.40
N CYS A 94 1.97 -8.31 1.62
CA CYS A 94 0.72 -8.79 2.21
C CYS A 94 -0.09 -7.66 2.84
N ASP A 95 0.05 -6.43 2.33
CA ASP A 95 -0.70 -5.28 2.79
C ASP A 95 -2.21 -5.37 2.53
N GLU A 96 -2.92 -4.36 3.01
CA GLU A 96 -4.38 -4.31 3.01
C GLU A 96 -4.95 -4.38 1.57
N ASP A 97 -4.33 -3.67 0.63
CA ASP A 97 -4.77 -3.63 -0.77
C ASP A 97 -4.40 -4.91 -1.53
N VAL A 98 -3.20 -5.46 -1.32
CA VAL A 98 -2.82 -6.77 -1.89
C VAL A 98 -3.73 -7.89 -1.39
N CYS A 99 -4.04 -7.92 -0.09
CA CYS A 99 -4.98 -8.88 0.47
C CYS A 99 -6.36 -8.75 -0.19
N ALA A 100 -6.86 -7.53 -0.36
CA ALA A 100 -8.16 -7.26 -0.97
C ALA A 100 -8.17 -7.61 -2.47
N ALA A 101 -7.10 -7.31 -3.20
CA ALA A 101 -6.94 -7.67 -4.60
C ALA A 101 -6.93 -9.20 -4.78
N TRP A 102 -6.19 -9.92 -3.93
CA TRP A 102 -6.24 -11.38 -3.91
C TRP A 102 -7.64 -11.92 -3.59
N PHE A 103 -8.33 -11.36 -2.59
CA PHE A 103 -9.71 -11.75 -2.26
C PHE A 103 -10.65 -11.59 -3.46
N VAL A 104 -10.57 -10.46 -4.16
CA VAL A 104 -11.35 -10.19 -5.38
C VAL A 104 -11.05 -11.24 -6.45
N LEU A 105 -9.77 -11.50 -6.75
CA LEU A 105 -9.35 -12.39 -7.83
C LEU A 105 -9.67 -13.86 -7.54
N SER A 106 -9.55 -14.28 -6.28
CA SER A 106 -9.80 -15.65 -5.81
C SER A 106 -11.29 -15.97 -5.58
N ASN A 107 -12.19 -14.98 -5.68
CA ASN A 107 -13.64 -15.15 -5.52
C ASN A 107 -14.43 -14.62 -6.74
N PRO A 108 -14.27 -15.18 -7.95
CA PRO A 108 -14.86 -14.61 -9.17
C PRO A 108 -16.38 -14.60 -9.17
N ASP A 109 -17.04 -15.58 -8.56
CA ASP A 109 -18.50 -15.61 -8.52
C ASP A 109 -19.05 -14.42 -7.73
N LEU A 110 -18.37 -14.03 -6.65
CA LEU A 110 -18.66 -12.81 -5.90
C LEU A 110 -18.28 -11.56 -6.70
N SER A 111 -17.06 -11.52 -7.24
CA SER A 111 -16.47 -10.33 -7.86
C SER A 111 -17.14 -9.90 -9.17
N ARG A 112 -17.64 -10.86 -9.96
CA ARG A 112 -18.34 -10.57 -11.22
C ARG A 112 -19.72 -9.94 -11.01
N GLN A 113 -20.29 -10.12 -9.83
CA GLN A 113 -21.62 -9.62 -9.49
C GLN A 113 -21.52 -8.23 -8.87
N THR A 114 -22.61 -7.46 -8.97
CA THR A 114 -22.72 -6.12 -8.38
C THR A 114 -23.69 -6.05 -7.20
N TYR A 115 -24.43 -7.14 -6.92
CA TYR A 115 -25.54 -7.11 -5.97
C TYR A 115 -25.16 -7.22 -4.49
N ASN A 116 -23.90 -7.50 -4.13
CA ASN A 116 -23.48 -7.54 -2.73
C ASN A 116 -23.01 -6.14 -2.27
N PRO A 117 -23.83 -5.38 -1.55
CA PRO A 117 -23.48 -4.01 -1.13
C PRO A 117 -22.33 -3.98 -0.13
N ALA A 118 -22.20 -4.98 0.74
CA ALA A 118 -21.11 -5.06 1.72
C ALA A 118 -19.77 -5.20 1.00
N PHE A 119 -19.67 -6.14 0.05
CA PHE A 119 -18.48 -6.32 -0.78
C PHE A 119 -18.10 -5.05 -1.55
N ASN A 120 -19.08 -4.40 -2.20
CA ASN A 120 -18.85 -3.14 -2.93
C ASN A 120 -18.33 -2.03 -2.02
N ARG A 121 -18.94 -1.86 -0.84
CA ARG A 121 -18.53 -0.86 0.13
C ARG A 121 -17.13 -1.13 0.65
N MET A 122 -16.80 -2.39 0.97
CA MET A 122 -15.48 -2.77 1.45
C MET A 122 -14.40 -2.41 0.43
N VAL A 123 -14.53 -2.86 -0.82
CA VAL A 123 -13.54 -2.56 -1.87
C VAL A 123 -13.47 -1.05 -2.15
N GLY A 124 -14.61 -0.36 -2.21
CA GLY A 124 -14.62 1.10 -2.41
C GLY A 124 -13.93 1.87 -1.29
N MET A 125 -14.10 1.46 -0.03
CA MET A 125 -13.42 2.13 1.08
C MET A 125 -11.92 1.83 1.13
N ILE A 126 -11.51 0.62 0.74
CA ILE A 126 -10.08 0.29 0.59
C ILE A 126 -9.47 1.12 -0.53
N ASP A 127 -10.18 1.31 -1.65
CA ASP A 127 -9.77 2.19 -2.76
C ASP A 127 -9.49 3.62 -2.30
N GLU A 128 -10.44 4.22 -1.57
CA GLU A 128 -10.30 5.58 -1.04
C GLU A 128 -9.11 5.70 -0.08
N LEU A 129 -8.98 4.75 0.86
CA LEU A 129 -7.91 4.77 1.84
C LEU A 129 -6.54 4.58 1.19
N ASP A 130 -6.39 3.60 0.30
CA ASP A 130 -5.07 3.27 -0.23
C ASP A 130 -4.61 4.29 -1.28
N SER A 131 -5.50 4.74 -2.17
CA SER A 131 -5.20 5.79 -3.18
C SER A 131 -4.81 7.13 -2.53
N SER A 132 -5.28 7.38 -1.31
CA SER A 132 -4.92 8.56 -0.50
C SER A 132 -3.80 8.29 0.51
N ALA A 133 -3.16 7.12 0.51
CA ALA A 133 -2.17 6.70 1.50
C ALA A 133 -2.65 6.78 2.97
N GLY A 134 -3.94 6.58 3.18
CA GLY A 134 -4.65 6.66 4.45
C GLY A 134 -5.15 8.06 4.79
N ALA A 135 -5.01 9.03 3.88
CA ALA A 135 -5.36 10.43 4.12
C ALA A 135 -6.80 10.80 3.79
N TYR A 136 -7.56 9.88 3.20
CA TYR A 136 -9.00 10.07 3.01
C TYR A 136 -9.65 10.40 4.36
N PRO A 137 -10.51 11.43 4.45
CA PRO A 137 -11.04 11.96 5.71
C PRO A 137 -12.14 11.04 6.27
N LEU A 138 -11.79 9.79 6.54
CA LEU A 138 -12.64 8.81 7.19
C LEU A 138 -12.69 9.12 8.69
N ASP A 139 -13.89 9.28 9.22
CA ASP A 139 -14.10 9.38 10.67
C ASP A 139 -13.64 8.08 11.35
N PRO A 140 -12.62 8.13 12.24
CA PRO A 140 -12.09 6.94 12.90
C PRO A 140 -13.10 6.29 13.86
N ASP A 141 -14.12 7.03 14.30
CA ASP A 141 -15.19 6.52 15.17
C ASP A 141 -16.38 5.99 14.35
N SER A 142 -16.29 6.04 13.02
CA SER A 142 -17.31 5.48 12.14
C SER A 142 -17.30 3.95 12.18
N ARG A 143 -18.49 3.36 12.07
CA ARG A 143 -18.67 1.91 11.95
C ARG A 143 -17.81 1.30 10.84
N VAL A 144 -17.65 2.00 9.71
CA VAL A 144 -16.85 1.53 8.57
C VAL A 144 -15.37 1.45 8.93
N ALA A 145 -14.84 2.45 9.65
CA ALA A 145 -13.47 2.42 10.13
C ALA A 145 -13.25 1.23 11.07
N GLU A 146 -14.15 1.00 12.03
CA GLU A 146 -14.04 -0.13 12.97
C GLU A 146 -14.09 -1.51 12.28
N GLU A 147 -14.95 -1.65 11.26
CA GLU A 147 -15.08 -2.86 10.46
C GLU A 147 -13.79 -3.15 9.66
N LEU A 148 -13.22 -2.12 9.01
CA LEU A 148 -11.95 -2.26 8.28
C LEU A 148 -10.78 -2.53 9.22
N ALA A 149 -10.76 -1.88 10.38
CA ALA A 149 -9.76 -2.16 11.41
C ALA A 149 -9.81 -3.62 11.84
N TRP A 150 -11.00 -4.19 12.01
CA TRP A 150 -11.15 -5.60 12.32
C TRP A 150 -10.68 -6.48 11.16
N ILE A 151 -11.08 -6.20 9.91
CA ILE A 151 -10.65 -6.98 8.74
C ILE A 151 -9.12 -7.05 8.64
N PHE A 152 -8.43 -5.93 8.82
CA PHE A 152 -6.99 -5.82 8.58
C PHE A 152 -6.10 -5.99 9.80
N GLN A 153 -6.66 -6.16 11.00
CA GLN A 153 -5.89 -6.38 12.22
C GLN A 153 -4.84 -7.51 12.11
N PRO A 154 -5.05 -8.65 11.41
CA PRO A 154 -3.99 -9.65 11.23
C PRO A 154 -2.74 -9.05 10.56
N TYR A 155 -2.92 -8.30 9.47
CA TYR A 155 -1.83 -7.58 8.81
C TYR A 155 -1.21 -6.51 9.71
N ARG A 156 -2.02 -5.70 10.40
CA ARG A 156 -1.50 -4.61 11.24
C ARG A 156 -0.66 -5.13 12.41
N ARG A 157 -1.09 -6.21 13.08
CA ARG A 157 -0.28 -6.89 14.11
C ARG A 157 0.98 -7.50 13.53
N PHE A 158 0.90 -8.09 12.35
CA PHE A 158 2.06 -8.64 11.65
C PHE A 158 3.09 -7.56 11.34
N ARG A 159 2.66 -6.42 10.81
CA ARG A 159 3.50 -5.25 10.57
C ARG A 159 4.13 -4.70 11.85
N SER A 160 3.33 -4.47 12.88
CA SER A 160 3.80 -3.91 14.16
C SER A 160 4.78 -4.82 14.89
N SER A 161 4.69 -6.14 14.70
CA SER A 161 5.65 -7.12 15.24
C SER A 161 6.91 -7.32 14.38
N GLY A 162 7.11 -6.48 13.35
CA GLY A 162 8.26 -6.58 12.45
C GLY A 162 8.18 -7.77 11.48
N GLY A 163 6.99 -8.34 11.27
CA GLY A 163 6.79 -9.47 10.36
C GLY A 163 7.15 -9.19 8.92
N ILE A 164 6.87 -7.98 8.46
CA ILE A 164 7.22 -7.52 7.11
C ILE A 164 8.73 -7.60 6.86
N ASP A 165 9.54 -7.23 7.86
CA ASP A 165 11.00 -7.20 7.73
C ASP A 165 11.58 -8.62 7.59
N ARG A 166 10.88 -9.66 8.05
CA ARG A 166 11.33 -11.06 7.96
C ARG A 166 11.20 -11.65 6.56
N ARG A 167 10.34 -11.09 5.69
CA ARG A 167 10.11 -11.53 4.30
C ARG A 167 9.88 -13.04 4.16
N ASN A 168 9.17 -13.64 5.12
CA ASN A 168 8.90 -15.07 5.14
C ASN A 168 7.64 -15.40 4.31
N THR A 169 7.80 -16.20 3.25
CA THR A 169 6.69 -16.57 2.35
C THR A 169 5.51 -17.22 3.06
N ALA A 170 5.76 -18.11 4.02
CA ALA A 170 4.69 -18.81 4.74
C ALA A 170 3.91 -17.85 5.66
N GLU A 171 4.61 -16.95 6.36
CA GLU A 171 3.96 -15.92 7.18
C GLU A 171 3.11 -14.98 6.33
N PHE A 172 3.64 -14.45 5.23
CA PHE A 172 2.90 -13.55 4.33
C PHE A 172 1.64 -14.24 3.76
N THR A 173 1.78 -15.49 3.33
CA THR A 173 0.64 -16.30 2.84
C THR A 173 -0.41 -16.51 3.93
N GLY A 174 0.03 -16.75 5.17
CA GLY A 174 -0.85 -16.87 6.33
C GLY A 174 -1.64 -15.58 6.59
N ILE A 175 -0.97 -14.42 6.55
CA ILE A 175 -1.62 -13.12 6.72
C ILE A 175 -2.67 -12.86 5.65
N VAL A 176 -2.34 -13.10 4.37
CA VAL A 176 -3.32 -12.93 3.29
C VAL A 176 -4.53 -13.83 3.51
N THR A 177 -4.30 -15.08 3.94
CA THR A 177 -5.38 -16.03 4.24
C THR A 177 -6.26 -15.55 5.39
N ASP A 178 -5.67 -15.09 6.50
CA ASP A 178 -6.40 -14.60 7.67
C ASP A 178 -7.25 -13.36 7.36
N VAL A 179 -6.69 -12.41 6.61
CA VAL A 179 -7.42 -11.21 6.16
C VAL A 179 -8.55 -11.60 5.21
N CYS A 180 -8.32 -12.52 4.26
CA CYS A 180 -9.37 -13.00 3.35
C CYS A 180 -10.52 -13.70 4.08
N ASN A 181 -10.21 -14.47 5.13
CA ASN A 181 -11.24 -15.09 5.97
C ASN A 181 -12.11 -14.01 6.64
N ARG A 182 -11.51 -12.94 7.19
CA ARG A 182 -12.27 -11.82 7.77
C ARG A 182 -13.09 -11.05 6.73
N MET A 183 -12.56 -10.85 5.52
CA MET A 183 -13.31 -10.27 4.40
C MET A 183 -14.53 -11.13 4.04
N MET A 184 -14.39 -12.45 4.02
CA MET A 184 -15.52 -13.36 3.76
C MET A 184 -16.59 -13.27 4.86
N GLU A 185 -16.19 -13.26 6.12
CA GLU A 185 -17.10 -13.07 7.26
C GLU A 185 -17.84 -11.72 7.16
N TYR A 186 -17.12 -10.64 6.82
CA TYR A 186 -17.70 -9.33 6.59
C TYR A 186 -18.77 -9.34 5.48
N VAL A 187 -18.40 -9.88 4.31
CA VAL A 187 -19.29 -9.99 3.14
C VAL A 187 -20.52 -10.84 3.43
N ALA A 188 -20.40 -11.83 4.33
CA ALA A 188 -21.49 -12.68 4.78
C ALA A 188 -22.32 -12.09 5.95
N GLY A 189 -22.03 -10.85 6.38
CA GLY A 189 -22.75 -10.18 7.46
C GLY A 189 -22.37 -10.64 8.88
N ARG A 190 -21.25 -11.35 9.02
CA ARG A 190 -20.70 -11.84 10.30
C ARG A 190 -19.42 -11.12 10.71
N GLY A 191 -19.07 -10.03 10.03
CA GLY A 191 -17.92 -9.21 10.39
C GLY A 191 -18.06 -8.58 11.78
N GLU A 192 -16.94 -8.43 12.47
CA GLU A 192 -16.88 -7.75 13.75
C GLU A 192 -16.29 -6.34 13.60
N ARG A 193 -16.02 -5.71 14.74
CA ARG A 193 -15.57 -4.32 14.85
C ARG A 193 -14.56 -4.21 15.97
N ILE A 194 -13.52 -3.40 15.74
CA ILE A 194 -12.57 -3.01 16.79
C ILE A 194 -12.38 -1.50 16.75
N ALA A 195 -12.22 -0.89 17.92
CA ALA A 195 -11.86 0.52 18.00
C ALA A 195 -10.45 0.73 17.40
N LEU A 196 -10.28 1.86 16.73
CA LEU A 196 -8.98 2.26 16.19
C LEU A 196 -8.09 2.78 17.32
N ASP A 197 -6.80 2.43 17.27
CA ASP A 197 -5.78 3.07 18.07
C ASP A 197 -5.11 4.15 17.23
N THR A 198 -5.62 5.39 17.34
CA THR A 198 -5.16 6.54 16.56
C THR A 198 -4.05 7.32 17.26
N ARG A 199 -3.41 6.77 18.30
CA ARG A 199 -2.40 7.49 19.06
C ARG A 199 -1.09 7.61 18.28
N TYR A 200 -0.48 8.78 18.34
CA TYR A 200 0.83 9.06 17.79
C TYR A 200 1.57 10.06 18.69
N GLU A 201 2.87 10.17 18.51
CA GLU A 201 3.74 11.13 19.19
C GLU A 201 4.36 12.04 18.15
N LYS A 202 4.22 13.37 18.27
CA LYS A 202 5.01 14.32 17.48
C LYS A 202 6.41 14.42 18.07
N ILE A 203 7.41 14.00 17.29
CA ILE A 203 8.83 13.94 17.70
C ILE A 203 9.71 14.99 17.01
N GLY A 204 9.14 15.78 16.10
CA GLY A 204 9.86 16.83 15.39
C GLY A 204 9.01 17.51 14.32
N GLY A 205 9.68 18.19 13.38
CA GLY A 205 9.06 18.98 12.32
C GLY A 205 8.98 20.47 12.64
N SER A 206 8.21 21.19 11.83
CA SER A 206 8.03 22.64 11.89
C SER A 206 6.56 23.01 12.13
N ALA A 207 6.17 24.24 11.77
CA ALA A 207 4.80 24.72 11.82
C ALA A 207 3.88 24.07 10.76
N ASP A 208 4.44 23.66 9.63
CA ASP A 208 3.73 23.29 8.40
C ASP A 208 4.01 21.85 7.92
N TRP A 209 4.82 21.10 8.69
CA TRP A 209 4.88 19.63 8.64
C TRP A 209 5.24 19.06 10.02
N ALA A 210 4.98 17.77 10.24
CA ALA A 210 5.31 17.11 11.50
C ALA A 210 6.07 15.80 11.29
N MET A 211 7.10 15.56 12.11
CA MET A 211 7.66 14.22 12.27
C MET A 211 6.92 13.53 13.41
N ILE A 212 6.39 12.33 13.13
CA ILE A 212 5.60 11.56 14.09
C ILE A 212 6.13 10.13 14.25
N ARG A 213 5.88 9.56 15.43
CA ARG A 213 5.98 8.13 15.71
C ARG A 213 4.57 7.59 15.95
N GLU A 214 4.20 6.54 15.24
CA GLU A 214 2.93 5.85 15.48
C GLU A 214 3.01 5.05 16.78
N ILE A 215 2.05 5.27 17.69
CA ILE A 215 1.89 4.48 18.92
C ILE A 215 0.87 3.37 18.66
N GLY A 216 -0.28 3.77 18.11
CA GLY A 216 -1.31 2.85 17.67
C GLY A 216 -1.15 2.43 16.22
N GLU A 217 -1.76 1.31 15.86
CA GLU A 217 -1.76 0.76 14.49
C GLU A 217 -2.40 1.70 13.45
N GLN A 218 -3.12 2.74 13.89
CA GLN A 218 -3.74 3.77 13.04
C GLN A 218 -3.27 5.18 13.43
N GLY A 219 -2.05 5.31 13.98
CA GLY A 219 -1.49 6.59 14.43
C GLY A 219 -1.53 7.68 13.35
N ARG A 220 -1.27 7.31 12.09
CA ARG A 220 -1.39 8.20 10.93
C ARG A 220 -2.79 8.82 10.77
N ILE A 221 -3.86 8.04 10.94
CA ILE A 221 -5.24 8.55 10.86
C ILE A 221 -5.48 9.60 11.95
N GLY A 222 -4.96 9.35 13.16
CA GLY A 222 -5.02 10.33 14.25
C GLY A 222 -4.28 11.63 13.91
N ALA A 223 -3.09 11.53 13.32
CA ALA A 223 -2.31 12.69 12.89
C ALA A 223 -3.07 13.54 11.86
N PHE A 224 -3.73 12.90 10.89
CA PHE A 224 -4.51 13.61 9.87
C PHE A 224 -5.75 14.28 10.47
N ARG A 225 -6.44 13.61 11.39
CA ARG A 225 -7.57 14.20 12.13
C ARG A 225 -7.16 15.45 12.91
N ASP A 226 -5.94 15.47 13.44
CA ASP A 226 -5.40 16.60 14.19
C ASP A 226 -4.82 17.70 13.29
N GLY A 227 -5.01 17.61 11.96
CA GLY A 227 -4.64 18.64 10.99
C GLY A 227 -3.20 18.52 10.45
N ILE A 228 -2.53 17.39 10.61
CA ILE A 228 -1.19 17.18 10.04
C ILE A 228 -1.31 16.82 8.56
N GLU A 229 -1.03 17.77 7.68
CA GLU A 229 -1.18 17.59 6.22
C GLU A 229 0.11 17.17 5.51
N ALA A 230 1.27 17.51 6.08
CA ALA A 230 2.60 17.10 5.63
C ALA A 230 3.35 16.44 6.79
N TYR A 231 3.99 15.30 6.52
CA TYR A 231 4.45 14.44 7.60
C TYR A 231 5.67 13.58 7.26
N VAL A 232 6.35 13.17 8.33
CA VAL A 232 7.34 12.09 8.31
C VAL A 232 7.00 11.10 9.42
N ILE A 233 6.73 9.84 9.06
CA ILE A 233 6.55 8.77 10.04
C ILE A 233 7.88 8.04 10.20
N VAL A 234 8.35 7.88 11.44
CA VAL A 234 9.62 7.21 11.74
C VAL A 234 9.38 5.95 12.58
N ARG A 235 9.99 4.84 12.15
CA ARG A 235 10.09 3.58 12.90
C ARG A 235 11.54 3.14 13.00
N GLU A 236 11.99 2.85 14.21
CA GLU A 236 13.31 2.25 14.46
C GLU A 236 13.31 0.76 14.07
N ARG A 237 14.39 0.29 13.46
CA ARG A 237 14.58 -1.11 13.06
C ARG A 237 15.53 -1.81 14.03
N SER A 238 15.47 -3.14 14.08
CA SER A 238 16.33 -3.96 14.95
C SER A 238 17.82 -3.89 14.58
N ASP A 239 18.14 -3.53 13.33
CA ASP A 239 19.52 -3.35 12.83
C ASP A 239 20.10 -1.95 13.15
N GLY A 240 19.34 -1.11 13.87
CA GLY A 240 19.71 0.26 14.22
C GLY A 240 19.49 1.28 13.12
N ALA A 241 18.99 0.88 11.94
CA ALA A 241 18.52 1.80 10.92
C ALA A 241 17.08 2.26 11.20
N ARG A 242 16.59 3.19 10.38
CA ARG A 242 15.22 3.70 10.44
C ARG A 242 14.48 3.37 9.16
N SER A 243 13.19 3.06 9.32
CA SER A 243 12.22 3.11 8.23
C SER A 243 11.44 4.41 8.35
N CYS A 244 11.53 5.26 7.34
CA CYS A 244 10.77 6.50 7.29
C CYS A 244 9.78 6.48 6.13
N THR A 245 8.61 7.07 6.37
CA THR A 245 7.64 7.41 5.33
C THR A 245 7.53 8.93 5.28
N PHE A 246 7.76 9.51 4.12
CA PHE A 246 7.63 10.95 3.87
C PHE A 246 6.35 11.15 3.09
N GLY A 247 5.47 12.05 3.51
CA GLY A 247 4.20 12.19 2.81
C GLY A 247 3.50 13.50 3.01
N ARG A 248 2.51 13.70 2.14
CA ARG A 248 1.52 14.76 2.19
C ARG A 248 0.16 14.18 1.84
N ILE A 249 -0.90 14.69 2.44
CA ILE A 249 -2.25 14.15 2.29
C ILE A 249 -2.79 14.30 0.86
N SER A 250 -2.29 15.27 0.09
CA SER A 250 -2.66 15.47 -1.31
C SER A 250 -1.57 16.20 -2.09
N GLN A 251 -1.67 16.19 -3.42
CA GLN A 251 -0.76 16.96 -4.29
C GLN A 251 -0.92 18.48 -4.17
N PHE A 252 -2.01 18.94 -3.53
CA PHE A 252 -2.30 20.36 -3.31
C PHE A 252 -1.49 20.96 -2.16
N ILE A 253 -0.76 20.14 -1.41
CA ILE A 253 0.19 20.56 -0.37
C ILE A 253 1.58 20.70 -1.00
N ASP A 254 1.84 21.80 -1.68
CA ASP A 254 3.02 22.00 -2.53
C ASP A 254 4.31 22.29 -1.77
N HIS A 255 4.22 22.85 -0.56
CA HIS A 255 5.36 23.18 0.32
C HIS A 255 6.11 21.96 0.91
N PHE A 256 5.70 20.74 0.56
CA PHE A 256 6.33 19.49 0.97
C PHE A 256 6.61 18.58 -0.24
N PRO A 257 7.65 18.88 -1.04
CA PRO A 257 7.93 18.21 -2.31
C PRO A 257 8.57 16.83 -2.09
N VAL A 258 7.73 15.81 -1.89
CA VAL A 258 8.17 14.44 -1.58
C VAL A 258 9.26 13.88 -2.51
N PRO A 259 9.18 14.00 -3.86
CA PRO A 259 10.23 13.49 -4.74
C PRO A 259 11.61 14.15 -4.51
N GLU A 260 11.62 15.46 -4.26
CA GLU A 260 12.85 16.21 -4.01
C GLU A 260 13.44 15.88 -2.64
N ILE A 261 12.59 15.68 -1.63
CA ILE A 261 12.98 15.22 -0.30
C ILE A 261 13.65 13.83 -0.40
N CYS A 262 13.04 12.87 -1.10
CA CYS A 262 13.63 11.55 -1.29
C CYS A 262 14.98 11.60 -2.03
N ALA A 263 15.09 12.43 -3.07
CA ALA A 263 16.33 12.60 -3.82
C ALA A 263 17.44 13.23 -2.96
N ALA A 264 17.11 14.26 -2.17
CA ALA A 264 18.07 14.91 -1.29
C ALA A 264 18.53 13.99 -0.15
N LEU A 265 17.62 13.23 0.46
CA LEU A 265 17.96 12.25 1.48
C LEU A 265 18.83 11.12 0.92
N THR A 266 18.55 10.66 -0.31
CA THR A 266 19.40 9.67 -1.00
C THR A 266 20.81 10.22 -1.23
N ALA A 267 20.93 11.49 -1.65
CA ALA A 267 22.23 12.11 -1.87
C ALA A 267 23.03 12.32 -0.56
N ALA A 268 22.33 12.50 0.57
CA ALA A 268 22.94 12.61 1.89
C ALA A 268 23.31 11.24 2.50
N GLU A 269 22.86 10.13 1.92
CA GLU A 269 23.03 8.81 2.47
C GLU A 269 24.42 8.22 2.15
N ASN A 270 25.15 7.82 3.19
CA ASN A 270 26.49 7.24 3.05
C ASN A 270 26.50 5.70 2.92
N THR A 271 25.33 5.07 2.95
CA THR A 271 25.17 3.61 2.94
C THR A 271 24.86 3.02 1.56
N GLY A 272 24.62 3.88 0.56
CA GLY A 272 24.15 3.48 -0.75
C GLY A 272 22.65 3.17 -0.81
N ALA A 273 21.90 3.44 0.26
CA ALA A 273 20.45 3.28 0.26
C ALA A 273 19.79 4.28 -0.68
N VAL A 274 18.77 3.83 -1.43
CA VAL A 274 18.05 4.66 -2.38
C VAL A 274 16.62 4.86 -1.88
N HIS A 275 16.25 6.11 -1.63
CA HIS A 275 14.92 6.48 -1.19
C HIS A 275 14.07 6.88 -2.39
N GLY A 276 12.76 6.64 -2.31
CA GLY A 276 11.87 6.89 -3.43
C GLY A 276 10.40 6.70 -3.11
N GLY A 277 9.57 6.85 -4.14
CA GLY A 277 8.12 6.73 -4.05
C GLY A 277 7.43 7.52 -5.16
N GLY A 278 6.19 7.93 -4.88
CA GLY A 278 5.36 8.75 -5.77
C GLY A 278 5.40 10.24 -5.47
N ASN A 279 4.42 10.97 -6.01
CA ASN A 279 4.30 12.42 -5.87
C ASN A 279 3.80 12.88 -4.48
N THR A 280 3.04 12.03 -3.77
CA THR A 280 2.46 12.36 -2.45
C THR A 280 3.02 11.52 -1.31
N ILE A 281 3.63 10.37 -1.59
CA ILE A 281 4.27 9.52 -0.58
C ILE A 281 5.62 9.01 -1.08
N GLY A 282 6.57 8.95 -0.17
CA GLY A 282 7.88 8.36 -0.37
C GLY A 282 8.31 7.61 0.88
N GLY A 283 9.40 6.87 0.76
CA GLY A 283 9.94 6.13 1.87
C GLY A 283 11.42 5.86 1.72
N THR A 284 12.00 5.41 2.82
CA THR A 284 13.37 4.92 2.86
C THR A 284 13.50 3.61 2.09
N ASP A 285 14.73 3.25 1.75
CA ASP A 285 15.04 1.98 1.07
C ASP A 285 14.46 0.80 1.87
N ARG A 286 13.73 -0.10 1.18
CA ARG A 286 13.04 -1.24 1.83
C ARG A 286 14.00 -2.29 2.40
N VAL A 287 15.27 -2.30 1.98
CA VAL A 287 16.30 -3.25 2.41
C VAL A 287 17.22 -2.58 3.45
N LEU A 288 17.77 -1.42 3.10
CA LEU A 288 18.80 -0.76 3.90
C LEU A 288 18.26 0.21 4.95
N GLY A 289 17.04 0.74 4.76
CA GLY A 289 16.53 1.86 5.57
C GLY A 289 17.35 3.13 5.39
N THR A 290 17.36 3.99 6.41
CA THR A 290 18.31 5.11 6.53
C THR A 290 19.04 5.04 7.88
N ARG A 291 20.32 5.39 7.90
CA ARG A 291 21.08 5.57 9.15
C ARG A 291 21.13 7.02 9.64
N GLN A 292 20.56 7.94 8.87
CA GLN A 292 20.45 9.34 9.24
C GLN A 292 19.66 9.49 10.55
N THR A 293 20.11 10.40 11.40
CA THR A 293 19.45 10.82 12.63
C THR A 293 18.21 11.66 12.33
N ILE A 294 17.33 11.79 13.32
CA ILE A 294 16.15 12.67 13.22
C ILE A 294 16.55 14.11 12.88
N ALA A 295 17.67 14.60 13.45
CA ALA A 295 18.19 15.93 13.17
C ALA A 295 18.64 16.07 11.72
N GLU A 296 19.43 15.12 11.21
CA GLU A 296 19.90 15.13 9.81
C GLU A 296 18.72 15.07 8.82
N ILE A 297 17.73 14.20 9.07
CA ILE A 297 16.52 14.11 8.24
C ILE A 297 15.77 15.46 8.23
N THR A 298 15.64 16.09 9.40
CA THR A 298 14.98 17.39 9.54
C THR A 298 15.74 18.48 8.77
N GLU A 299 17.06 18.54 8.89
CA GLU A 299 17.89 19.51 8.17
C GLU A 299 17.79 19.37 6.65
N VAL A 300 17.80 18.14 6.13
CA VAL A 300 17.62 17.88 4.70
C VAL A 300 16.25 18.34 4.23
N ILE A 301 15.19 18.04 4.98
CA ILE A 301 13.83 18.45 4.65
C ILE A 301 13.73 19.98 4.63
N GLU A 302 14.20 20.67 5.66
CA GLU A 302 14.16 22.14 5.72
C GLU A 302 14.97 22.79 4.57
N SER A 303 16.12 22.22 4.21
CA SER A 303 16.93 22.68 3.07
C SER A 303 16.21 22.56 1.73
N VAL A 304 15.45 21.48 1.51
CA VAL A 304 14.62 21.32 0.32
C VAL A 304 13.45 22.30 0.35
N ARG A 305 12.74 22.38 1.48
CA ARG A 305 11.54 23.21 1.64
C ARG A 305 11.81 24.70 1.57
N GLY A 306 13.00 25.16 1.97
CA GLY A 306 13.42 26.56 1.80
C GLY A 306 13.40 27.05 0.35
N LYS A 307 13.35 26.14 -0.64
CA LYS A 307 13.20 26.46 -2.07
C LYS A 307 11.75 26.54 -2.53
N HIS A 308 10.80 26.10 -1.70
CA HIS A 308 9.37 25.94 -1.99
C HIS A 308 8.50 26.69 -0.98
N ALA A 309 8.83 27.96 -0.72
CA ALA A 309 8.06 28.78 0.20
C ALA A 309 6.56 28.76 -0.18
N PRO A 310 5.63 28.68 0.80
CA PRO A 310 4.20 28.63 0.51
C PRO A 310 3.79 29.82 -0.34
N ILE A 311 3.03 29.58 -1.40
CA ILE A 311 2.37 30.67 -2.13
C ILE A 311 1.27 31.19 -1.20
N ALA A 312 1.40 32.46 -0.78
CA ALA A 312 0.44 33.15 0.08
C ALA A 312 -0.92 33.36 -0.59
#